data_AF-A0A7C5CEF3-F1
#
_entry.id   AF-A0A7C5CEF3-F1
#
_cell.length_a   1.000
_cell.length_b   1.000
_cell.length_c   1.000
_cell.angle_alpha   90.00
_cell.angle_beta   90.00
_cell.angle_gamma   90.00
#
_symmetry.space_group_name_H-M   'P 1'
#
loop_
_entity.id
_entity.type
_entity.pdbx_description
1 polymer ?
#
loop_
_entity_poly.entity_id
_entity_poly.type
_entity_poly.pdbx_seq_one_letter_code
_entity_poly.pdbx_strand_id
1 'polypeptide(L)'
;MALDPDFQAHVEAGLTTIARCWALTRADGTRLGFTDHDRDLSFYGLSFKADTGLTARAVLQPTGLSVDNSEAIGALSDASITEADIRAGRYDGAQVEAWLVNWADVDQRALQFRGALGELTRAEGGFQAELLGLAEALNQPQGFVYQRACNAVLGDARCQLDLSIPGYVEERVAEEVEGGVRFRFSGFTGFDDRWFERGRLVVLSGAAEGLSGHVKNDRLSAVGR
;
A
#
# COMPACT_ATOMS: atom_id res chain seq x y z
N MET A 1 12.43 1.04 -23.98
CA MET A 1 13.21 1.88 -23.04
C MET A 1 14.68 1.71 -23.39
N ALA A 2 15.45 2.79 -23.56
CA ALA A 2 16.88 2.68 -23.81
C ALA A 2 17.60 2.27 -22.53
N LEU A 3 18.44 1.25 -22.59
CA LEU A 3 19.31 0.87 -21.48
C LEU A 3 20.45 1.89 -21.39
N ASP A 4 20.97 2.09 -20.18
CA ASP A 4 22.24 2.79 -20.01
C ASP A 4 23.34 2.09 -20.85
N PRO A 5 24.23 2.83 -21.55
CA PRO A 5 25.21 2.22 -22.46
C PRO A 5 26.15 1.22 -21.77
N ASP A 6 26.56 1.48 -20.53
CA ASP A 6 27.47 0.59 -19.81
C ASP A 6 26.73 -0.68 -19.39
N PHE A 7 25.48 -0.54 -18.95
CA PHE A 7 24.63 -1.69 -18.66
C PHE A 7 24.33 -2.50 -19.93
N GLN A 8 24.05 -1.86 -21.06
CA GLN A 8 23.81 -2.53 -22.33
C GLN A 8 25.03 -3.34 -22.77
N ALA A 9 26.23 -2.75 -22.72
CA ALA A 9 27.47 -3.44 -23.05
C ALA A 9 27.70 -4.67 -22.16
N HIS A 10 27.38 -4.55 -20.85
CA HIS A 10 27.45 -5.67 -19.92
C HIS A 10 26.49 -6.81 -20.27
N VAL A 11 25.23 -6.49 -20.59
CA VAL A 11 24.24 -7.50 -21.01
C VAL A 11 24.69 -8.18 -22.31
N GLU A 12 25.25 -7.43 -23.27
CA GLU A 12 25.69 -7.94 -24.57
C GLU A 12 26.98 -8.79 -24.51
N ALA A 13 27.79 -8.65 -23.45
CA ALA A 13 29.02 -9.40 -23.26
C ALA A 13 28.82 -10.93 -23.05
N GLY A 14 27.59 -11.36 -22.75
CA GLY A 14 27.20 -12.77 -22.63
C GLY A 14 27.54 -13.45 -21.30
N LEU A 15 28.61 -13.04 -20.62
CA LEU A 15 28.90 -13.39 -19.22
C LEU A 15 28.36 -12.28 -18.32
N THR A 16 27.15 -12.46 -17.82
CA THR A 16 26.46 -11.41 -17.05
C THR A 16 26.47 -11.69 -15.55
N THR A 17 26.42 -10.61 -14.78
CA THR A 17 26.32 -10.59 -13.32
C THR A 17 25.02 -9.89 -12.93
N ILE A 18 23.91 -10.32 -13.52
CA ILE A 18 22.60 -9.67 -13.35
C ILE A 18 21.79 -10.36 -12.25
N ALA A 19 21.22 -9.57 -11.36
CA ALA A 19 20.20 -9.95 -10.40
C ALA A 19 18.95 -9.06 -10.61
N ARG A 20 17.83 -9.51 -10.08
CA ARG A 20 16.59 -8.72 -9.99
C ARG A 20 16.51 -8.09 -8.61
N CYS A 21 15.98 -6.87 -8.60
CA CYS A 21 15.70 -6.13 -7.37
C CYS A 21 14.29 -5.57 -7.44
N TRP A 22 13.58 -5.58 -6.31
CA TRP A 22 12.24 -5.01 -6.19
C TRP A 22 12.15 -4.12 -4.97
N ALA A 23 11.51 -2.96 -5.14
CA ALA A 23 11.18 -2.07 -4.05
C ALA A 23 9.66 -2.00 -3.92
N LEU A 24 9.19 -2.10 -2.68
CA LEU A 24 7.80 -1.93 -2.31
C LEU A 24 7.71 -0.72 -1.38
N THR A 25 6.85 0.25 -1.70
CA THR A 25 6.64 1.45 -0.88
C THR A 25 5.19 1.52 -0.45
N ARG A 26 4.94 1.38 0.87
CA ARG A 26 3.61 1.49 1.46
C ARG A 26 3.13 2.95 1.47
N ALA A 27 1.83 3.16 1.63
CA ALA A 27 1.25 4.51 1.77
C ALA A 27 1.77 5.27 3.00
N ASP A 28 2.19 4.55 4.05
CA ASP A 28 2.81 5.12 5.26
C ASP A 28 4.30 5.51 5.08
N GLY A 29 4.86 5.31 3.88
CA GLY A 29 6.25 5.63 3.56
C GLY A 29 7.25 4.52 3.89
N THR A 30 6.83 3.42 4.52
CA THR A 30 7.69 2.25 4.73
C THR A 30 8.14 1.68 3.40
N ARG A 31 9.45 1.51 3.23
CA ARG A 31 10.07 0.93 2.04
C ARG A 31 10.68 -0.43 2.35
N LEU A 32 10.39 -1.42 1.54
CA LEU A 32 10.96 -2.77 1.61
C LEU A 32 11.68 -3.07 0.29
N GLY A 33 12.87 -3.65 0.37
CA GLY A 33 13.68 -4.03 -0.78
C GLY A 33 13.97 -5.53 -0.78
N PHE A 34 13.85 -6.15 -1.95
CA PHE A 34 14.06 -7.59 -2.15
C PHE A 34 14.98 -7.83 -3.34
N THR A 35 15.82 -8.87 -3.31
CA THR A 35 16.63 -9.30 -4.45
C THR A 35 16.65 -10.83 -4.59
N ASP A 36 16.80 -11.32 -5.83
CA ASP A 36 17.04 -12.74 -6.10
C ASP A 36 18.53 -13.11 -6.11
N HIS A 37 19.42 -12.15 -5.78
CA HIS A 37 20.82 -12.40 -5.49
C HIS A 37 20.98 -13.11 -4.13
N ASP A 38 22.10 -13.79 -3.93
CA ASP A 38 22.42 -14.49 -2.68
C ASP A 38 23.00 -13.56 -1.59
N ARG A 39 23.17 -12.27 -1.90
CA ARG A 39 23.65 -11.23 -0.98
C ARG A 39 22.83 -9.98 -1.11
N ASP A 40 22.72 -9.26 0.01
CA ASP A 40 22.05 -7.98 0.06
C ASP A 40 22.72 -6.98 -0.91
N LEU A 41 21.89 -6.25 -1.63
CA LEU A 41 22.29 -5.15 -2.52
C LEU A 41 21.79 -3.83 -1.96
N SER A 42 22.38 -2.71 -2.35
CA SER A 42 21.98 -1.40 -1.83
C SER A 42 22.13 -0.32 -2.89
N PHE A 43 21.04 0.39 -3.17
CA PHE A 43 21.02 1.57 -4.05
C PHE A 43 19.78 2.42 -3.75
N TYR A 44 19.79 3.70 -4.16
CA TYR A 44 18.72 4.68 -3.86
C TYR A 44 18.32 4.75 -2.37
N GLY A 45 19.31 4.61 -1.48
CA GLY A 45 19.11 4.65 -0.03
C GLY A 45 18.23 3.50 0.51
N LEU A 46 18.05 2.42 -0.25
CA LEU A 46 17.29 1.23 0.14
C LEU A 46 18.19 0.00 0.11
N SER A 47 18.08 -0.84 1.13
CA SER A 47 18.69 -2.17 1.16
C SER A 47 17.73 -3.19 0.56
N PHE A 48 18.19 -3.92 -0.43
CA PHE A 48 17.49 -5.02 -1.09
C PHE A 48 17.98 -6.31 -0.48
N LYS A 49 17.13 -6.97 0.32
CA LYS A 49 17.51 -8.16 1.07
C LYS A 49 17.46 -9.40 0.19
N ALA A 50 18.48 -10.25 0.32
CA ALA A 50 18.56 -11.56 -0.33
C ALA A 50 17.66 -12.65 0.29
N ASP A 51 16.78 -12.25 1.21
CA ASP A 51 15.85 -13.16 1.87
C ASP A 51 14.74 -13.62 0.90
N THR A 52 13.93 -14.61 1.29
CA THR A 52 12.95 -15.32 0.42
C THR A 52 11.81 -14.46 -0.16
N GLY A 53 11.92 -13.13 -0.13
CA GLY A 53 10.82 -12.18 -0.17
C GLY A 53 10.07 -12.06 -1.48
N LEU A 54 10.69 -12.27 -2.64
CA LEU A 54 9.97 -12.16 -3.91
C LEU A 54 10.58 -13.02 -5.02
N THR A 55 9.91 -14.12 -5.37
CA THR A 55 10.21 -14.85 -6.61
C THR A 55 9.18 -14.45 -7.67
N ALA A 56 9.51 -13.46 -8.51
CA ALA A 56 8.62 -13.08 -9.60
C ALA A 56 8.65 -14.14 -10.71
N ARG A 57 7.55 -14.88 -10.88
CA ARG A 57 7.37 -15.76 -12.04
C ARG A 57 6.86 -14.91 -13.20
N ALA A 58 7.81 -14.45 -14.02
CA ALA A 58 7.63 -13.73 -15.29
C ALA A 58 6.82 -12.41 -15.20
N VAL A 59 7.51 -11.28 -15.41
CA VAL A 59 6.88 -10.01 -15.80
C VAL A 59 6.59 -10.10 -17.30
N LEU A 60 5.32 -10.15 -17.69
CA LEU A 60 4.89 -10.04 -19.09
C LEU A 60 4.55 -8.58 -19.35
N GLN A 61 5.09 -7.99 -20.42
CA GLN A 61 4.77 -6.63 -20.87
C GLN A 61 3.96 -6.67 -22.16
N PRO A 62 2.62 -6.67 -22.11
CA PRO A 62 1.80 -6.58 -23.29
C PRO A 62 1.72 -5.13 -23.81
N THR A 63 1.56 -4.99 -25.12
CA THR A 63 1.37 -3.70 -25.78
C THR A 63 -0.13 -3.38 -25.83
N GLY A 64 -0.62 -2.55 -24.90
CA GLY A 64 -2.03 -2.13 -24.87
C GLY A 64 -2.45 -1.46 -23.55
N LEU A 65 -3.63 -0.85 -23.52
CA LEU A 65 -4.23 -0.21 -22.33
C LEU A 65 -5.17 -1.14 -21.54
N SER A 66 -5.31 -2.41 -21.94
CA SER A 66 -6.25 -3.36 -21.30
C SER A 66 -5.77 -3.83 -19.93
N VAL A 67 -6.71 -3.94 -18.98
CA VAL A 67 -6.54 -4.42 -17.59
C VAL A 67 -6.34 -5.94 -17.53
N ASP A 68 -6.83 -6.69 -18.52
CA ASP A 68 -6.75 -8.17 -18.59
C ASP A 68 -5.33 -8.74 -18.78
N ASN A 69 -4.34 -7.91 -18.52
CA ASN A 69 -2.92 -8.09 -18.78
C ASN A 69 -2.12 -8.09 -17.47
N SER A 70 -2.72 -8.58 -16.37
CA SER A 70 -2.14 -8.66 -15.03
C SER A 70 -0.67 -9.08 -15.09
N GLU A 71 0.22 -8.10 -14.90
CA GLU A 71 1.66 -8.27 -15.02
C GLU A 71 2.17 -8.90 -13.71
N ALA A 72 2.94 -9.97 -13.83
CA ALA A 72 3.68 -10.64 -12.75
C ALA A 72 2.84 -11.23 -11.59
N ILE A 73 2.76 -12.57 -11.57
CA ILE A 73 2.47 -13.35 -10.37
C ILE A 73 3.76 -13.38 -9.53
N GLY A 74 3.78 -12.59 -8.46
CA GLY A 74 4.85 -12.61 -7.47
C GLY A 74 4.45 -13.41 -6.24
N ALA A 75 5.22 -14.43 -5.87
CA ALA A 75 5.13 -15.01 -4.54
C ALA A 75 5.90 -14.10 -3.57
N LEU A 76 5.17 -13.41 -2.70
CA LEU A 76 5.72 -12.66 -1.56
C LEU A 76 5.87 -13.63 -0.39
N SER A 77 7.10 -13.94 0.00
CA SER A 77 7.38 -14.70 1.22
C SER A 77 8.54 -14.06 1.97
N ASP A 78 8.26 -12.92 2.60
CA ASP A 78 9.24 -12.26 3.47
C ASP A 78 8.70 -12.15 4.89
N ALA A 79 9.57 -12.36 5.88
CA ALA A 79 9.22 -12.14 7.29
C ALA A 79 8.81 -10.67 7.58
N SER A 80 9.27 -9.71 6.75
CA SER A 80 8.88 -8.30 6.84
C SER A 80 7.48 -8.02 6.30
N ILE A 81 6.90 -8.93 5.50
CA ILE A 81 5.51 -8.88 5.05
C ILE A 81 4.67 -9.78 5.96
N THR A 82 4.19 -9.20 7.05
CA THR A 82 3.39 -9.94 8.04
C THR A 82 1.94 -10.09 7.58
N GLU A 83 1.32 -11.22 7.94
CA GLU A 83 -0.11 -11.44 7.70
C GLU A 83 -0.97 -10.38 8.42
N ALA A 84 -0.52 -9.91 9.59
CA ALA A 84 -1.19 -8.84 10.32
C ALA A 84 -1.25 -7.54 9.51
N ASP A 85 -0.13 -7.14 8.89
CA ASP A 85 -0.06 -5.93 8.06
C ASP A 85 -0.90 -6.06 6.77
N ILE A 86 -0.90 -7.23 6.15
CA ILE A 86 -1.74 -7.51 4.97
C ILE A 86 -3.22 -7.39 5.34
N ARG A 87 -3.66 -8.06 6.41
CA ARG A 87 -5.07 -8.00 6.86
C ARG A 87 -5.48 -6.60 7.29
N ALA A 88 -4.54 -5.78 7.75
CA ALA A 88 -4.77 -4.39 8.10
C ALA A 88 -4.85 -3.45 6.88
N GLY A 89 -4.64 -3.96 5.65
CA GLY A 89 -4.68 -3.18 4.42
C GLY A 89 -3.45 -2.28 4.21
N ARG A 90 -2.34 -2.51 4.93
CA ARG A 90 -1.14 -1.63 4.84
C ARG A 90 -0.43 -1.69 3.49
N TYR A 91 -0.71 -2.73 2.70
CA TYR A 91 -0.12 -2.95 1.39
C TYR A 91 -1.04 -2.60 0.22
N ASP A 92 -2.27 -2.17 0.51
CA ASP A 92 -3.26 -1.84 -0.52
C ASP A 92 -2.74 -0.67 -1.37
N GLY A 93 -2.56 -0.90 -2.68
CA GLY A 93 -2.04 0.09 -3.61
C GLY A 93 -0.58 0.49 -3.35
N ALA A 94 0.18 -0.30 -2.57
CA ALA A 94 1.60 -0.02 -2.33
C ALA A 94 2.37 0.00 -3.66
N GLN A 95 3.25 0.98 -3.84
CA GLN A 95 3.98 1.16 -5.08
C GLN A 95 5.06 0.10 -5.23
N VAL A 96 5.17 -0.46 -6.44
CA VAL A 96 6.15 -1.49 -6.76
C VAL A 96 7.04 -0.98 -7.88
N GLU A 97 8.35 -1.14 -7.70
CA GLU A 97 9.36 -0.92 -8.72
C GLU A 97 10.23 -2.16 -8.85
N ALA A 98 10.50 -2.60 -10.07
CA ALA A 98 11.34 -3.77 -10.35
C ALA A 98 12.49 -3.39 -11.29
N TRP A 99 13.70 -3.86 -11.00
CA TRP A 99 14.91 -3.61 -11.77
C TRP A 99 15.61 -4.90 -12.17
N LEU A 100 16.31 -4.85 -13.30
CA LEU A 100 17.52 -5.65 -13.51
C LEU A 100 18.70 -4.83 -13.03
N VAL A 101 19.61 -5.45 -12.28
CA VAL A 101 20.75 -4.80 -11.62
C VAL A 101 21.97 -5.67 -11.85
N ASN A 102 23.10 -5.08 -12.25
CA ASN A 102 24.38 -5.75 -12.17
C ASN A 102 24.79 -5.83 -10.68
N TRP A 103 24.81 -7.02 -10.08
CA TRP A 103 25.17 -7.17 -8.67
C TRP A 103 26.64 -6.87 -8.38
N ALA A 104 27.51 -6.87 -9.39
CA ALA A 104 28.91 -6.48 -9.25
C ALA A 104 29.11 -4.95 -9.28
N ASP A 105 28.17 -4.22 -9.92
CA ASP A 105 28.14 -2.77 -9.99
C ASP A 105 26.69 -2.28 -10.06
N VAL A 106 26.11 -1.95 -8.90
CA VAL A 106 24.69 -1.61 -8.77
C VAL A 106 24.30 -0.31 -9.49
N ASP A 107 25.27 0.48 -9.96
CA ASP A 107 25.02 1.64 -10.80
C ASP A 107 24.57 1.27 -12.21
N GLN A 108 24.91 0.07 -12.67
CA GLN A 108 24.42 -0.49 -13.91
C GLN A 108 23.09 -1.22 -13.66
N ARG A 109 21.98 -0.53 -13.90
CA ARG A 109 20.63 -1.06 -13.64
C ARG A 109 19.60 -0.50 -14.61
N ALA A 110 18.52 -1.25 -14.82
CA ALA A 110 17.41 -0.84 -15.67
C ALA A 110 16.06 -1.16 -15.01
N LEU A 111 15.22 -0.14 -14.86
CA LEU A 111 13.86 -0.27 -14.33
C LEU A 111 13.00 -1.02 -15.34
N GLN A 112 12.54 -2.22 -14.98
CA GLN A 112 11.70 -3.06 -15.83
C GLN A 112 10.21 -2.72 -15.66
N PHE A 113 9.80 -2.42 -14.43
CA PHE A 113 8.39 -2.23 -14.10
C PHE A 113 8.25 -1.17 -13.01
N ARG A 114 7.18 -0.38 -13.12
CA ARG A 114 6.68 0.49 -12.06
C ARG A 114 5.16 0.38 -12.06
N GLY A 115 4.57 0.21 -10.88
CA GLY A 115 3.13 0.03 -10.72
C GLY A 115 2.73 0.00 -9.26
N ALA A 116 1.64 -0.71 -8.96
CA ALA A 116 1.13 -0.89 -7.61
C ALA A 116 0.82 -2.36 -7.32
N LEU A 117 0.76 -2.73 -6.04
CA LEU A 117 0.16 -3.99 -5.61
C LEU A 117 -1.37 -3.92 -5.78
N GLY A 118 -1.91 -4.94 -6.44
CA GLY A 118 -3.34 -5.22 -6.55
C GLY A 118 -3.78 -6.25 -5.52
N GLU A 119 -4.55 -7.23 -5.95
CA GLU A 119 -5.07 -8.27 -5.05
C GLU A 119 -3.94 -9.12 -4.45
N LEU A 120 -4.03 -9.35 -3.13
CA LEU A 120 -3.17 -10.27 -2.39
C LEU A 120 -3.97 -11.52 -2.02
N THR A 121 -3.57 -12.65 -2.59
CA THR A 121 -4.19 -13.96 -2.32
C THR A 121 -3.24 -14.84 -1.51
N ARG A 122 -3.80 -15.72 -0.67
CA ARG A 122 -3.01 -16.67 0.12
C ARG A 122 -2.67 -17.90 -0.74
N ALA A 123 -1.40 -18.29 -0.76
CA ALA A 123 -0.92 -19.50 -1.42
C ALA A 123 -0.17 -20.40 -0.42
N GLU A 124 0.13 -21.65 -0.81
CA GLU A 124 0.89 -22.56 0.06
C GLU A 124 2.29 -22.01 0.35
N GLY A 125 2.54 -21.64 1.61
CA GLY A 125 3.84 -21.14 2.07
C GLY A 125 4.08 -19.63 1.89
N GLY A 126 3.11 -18.85 1.40
CA GLY A 126 3.27 -17.41 1.22
C GLY A 126 2.03 -16.67 0.69
N PHE A 127 2.26 -15.49 0.14
CA PHE A 127 1.21 -14.70 -0.53
C PHE A 127 1.51 -14.58 -2.01
N GLN A 128 0.48 -14.54 -2.83
CA GLN A 128 0.57 -14.20 -4.23
C GLN A 128 -0.01 -12.80 -4.41
N ALA A 129 0.78 -11.91 -4.99
CA ALA A 129 0.32 -10.57 -5.33
C ALA A 129 0.12 -10.41 -6.82
N GLU A 130 -0.94 -9.70 -7.18
CA GLU A 130 -1.10 -9.09 -8.49
C GLU A 130 -0.31 -7.78 -8.56
N LEU A 131 0.41 -7.54 -9.66
CA LEU A 131 0.98 -6.22 -9.94
C LEU A 131 0.13 -5.50 -10.99
N LEU A 132 -0.31 -4.32 -10.62
CA LEU A 132 -1.09 -3.43 -11.45
C LEU A 132 -0.15 -2.44 -12.13
N GLY A 133 -0.12 -2.46 -13.46
CA GLY A 133 0.68 -1.52 -14.25
C GLY A 133 0.18 -0.07 -14.15
N LEU A 134 0.97 0.89 -14.62
CA LEU A 134 0.64 2.32 -14.56
C LEU A 134 -0.70 2.70 -15.21
N ALA A 135 -1.15 1.94 -16.21
CA ALA A 135 -2.39 2.20 -16.92
C ALA A 135 -3.65 1.90 -16.10
N GLU A 136 -3.54 1.16 -15.00
CA GLU A 136 -4.70 0.76 -14.20
C GLU A 136 -5.52 1.96 -13.69
N ALA A 137 -4.84 3.03 -13.28
CA ALA A 137 -5.50 4.26 -12.84
C ALA A 137 -6.37 4.92 -13.94
N LEU A 138 -6.10 4.65 -15.22
CA LEU A 138 -6.85 5.19 -16.36
C LEU A 138 -8.11 4.37 -16.68
N ASN A 139 -8.18 3.11 -16.24
CA ASN A 139 -9.31 2.22 -16.50
C ASN A 139 -10.42 2.32 -15.45
N GLN A 140 -10.20 3.12 -14.40
CA GLN A 140 -11.19 3.34 -13.35
C GLN A 140 -12.25 4.37 -13.80
N PRO A 141 -13.55 4.12 -13.62
CA PRO A 141 -14.59 5.10 -13.91
C PRO A 141 -14.40 6.35 -13.06
N GLN A 142 -14.04 7.46 -13.71
CA GLN A 142 -13.91 8.77 -13.05
C GLN A 142 -15.12 9.64 -13.35
N GLY A 143 -15.61 10.35 -12.34
CA GLY A 143 -16.64 11.38 -12.52
C GLY A 143 -17.69 11.39 -11.41
N PHE A 144 -18.73 12.20 -11.64
CA PHE A 144 -19.82 12.37 -10.70
C PHE A 144 -21.17 12.10 -11.36
N VAL A 145 -22.10 11.65 -10.55
CA VAL A 145 -23.51 11.54 -10.91
C VAL A 145 -24.30 12.65 -10.22
N TYR A 146 -25.32 13.18 -10.91
CA TYR A 146 -26.27 14.11 -10.30
C TYR A 146 -27.19 13.34 -9.35
N GLN A 147 -27.11 13.64 -8.05
CA GLN A 147 -27.92 13.00 -7.02
C GLN A 147 -28.32 14.00 -5.94
N ARG A 148 -29.29 13.62 -5.08
CA ARG A 148 -29.78 14.49 -4.00
C ARG A 148 -28.82 14.59 -2.81
N ALA A 149 -28.07 13.54 -2.54
CA ALA A 149 -27.13 13.49 -1.42
C ALA A 149 -25.77 14.10 -1.79
N CYS A 150 -25.13 14.77 -0.82
CA CYS A 150 -23.75 15.21 -0.99
C CYS A 150 -22.84 14.01 -1.28
N ASN A 151 -21.96 14.15 -2.27
CA ASN A 151 -20.96 13.14 -2.66
C ASN A 151 -19.52 13.59 -2.37
N ALA A 152 -19.34 14.68 -1.63
CA ALA A 152 -18.03 15.09 -1.14
C ALA A 152 -17.69 14.30 0.13
N VAL A 153 -16.40 14.03 0.34
CA VAL A 153 -15.91 13.55 1.63
C VAL A 153 -15.90 14.74 2.59
N LEU A 154 -16.39 14.54 3.82
CA LEU A 154 -16.46 15.60 4.82
C LEU A 154 -15.08 16.23 5.04
N GLY A 155 -14.97 17.55 4.84
CA GLY A 155 -13.72 18.31 4.98
C GLY A 155 -12.77 18.23 3.77
N ASP A 156 -13.14 17.56 2.68
CA ASP A 156 -12.34 17.60 1.45
C ASP A 156 -12.41 18.97 0.73
N ALA A 157 -11.66 19.13 -0.36
CA ALA A 157 -11.62 20.37 -1.14
C ALA A 157 -12.98 20.81 -1.74
N ARG A 158 -13.96 19.89 -1.84
CA ARG A 158 -15.31 20.16 -2.35
C ARG A 158 -16.29 20.46 -1.22
N CYS A 159 -16.12 19.84 -0.05
CA CYS A 159 -16.91 20.08 1.15
C CYS A 159 -16.47 21.36 1.87
N GLN A 160 -15.17 21.58 1.99
CA GLN A 160 -14.51 22.76 2.58
C GLN A 160 -14.85 23.05 4.06
N LEU A 161 -15.52 22.13 4.75
CA LEU A 161 -15.75 22.26 6.19
C LEU A 161 -14.43 22.07 6.93
N ASP A 162 -14.07 23.06 7.75
CA ASP A 162 -12.92 22.94 8.64
C ASP A 162 -13.27 22.05 9.85
N LEU A 163 -12.67 20.85 9.88
CA LEU A 163 -12.87 19.88 10.94
C LEU A 163 -12.04 20.17 12.20
N SER A 164 -11.14 21.17 12.17
CA SER A 164 -10.43 21.61 13.37
C SER A 164 -11.30 22.43 14.33
N ILE A 165 -12.49 22.83 13.88
CA ILE A 165 -13.46 23.55 14.71
C ILE A 165 -13.93 22.63 15.84
N PRO A 166 -13.86 23.08 17.12
CA PRO A 166 -14.36 22.32 18.25
C PRO A 166 -15.82 21.90 18.03
N GLY A 167 -16.11 20.62 18.28
CA GLY A 167 -17.43 20.04 18.02
C GLY A 167 -17.51 19.16 16.76
N TYR A 168 -16.51 19.20 15.87
CA TYR A 168 -16.46 18.35 14.68
C TYR A 168 -15.34 17.31 14.67
N VAL A 169 -14.47 17.37 15.68
CA VAL A 169 -13.39 16.43 15.94
C VAL A 169 -13.30 16.18 17.44
N GLU A 170 -12.95 14.96 17.82
CA GLU A 170 -12.58 14.60 19.19
C GLU A 170 -11.41 13.63 19.12
N GLU A 171 -10.35 13.91 19.89
CA GLU A 171 -9.22 13.01 20.07
C GLU A 171 -9.29 12.37 21.47
N ARG A 172 -9.23 11.04 21.53
CA ARG A 172 -9.20 10.29 22.80
C ARG A 172 -8.33 9.06 22.70
N VAL A 173 -7.82 8.64 23.87
CA VAL A 173 -7.19 7.34 24.03
C VAL A 173 -8.23 6.25 23.80
N ALA A 174 -7.88 5.22 23.05
CA ALA A 174 -8.70 4.03 22.91
C ALA A 174 -8.64 3.21 24.22
N GLU A 175 -9.70 3.28 25.03
CA GLU A 175 -9.74 2.64 26.36
C GLU A 175 -10.07 1.15 26.26
N GLU A 176 -11.23 0.82 25.68
CA GLU A 176 -11.67 -0.56 25.49
C GLU A 176 -11.94 -0.81 24.01
N VAL A 177 -11.24 -1.80 23.44
CA VAL A 177 -11.36 -2.20 22.05
C VAL A 177 -11.74 -3.68 21.98
N GLU A 178 -12.93 -3.97 21.46
CA GLU A 178 -13.44 -5.32 21.29
C GLU A 178 -13.45 -5.69 19.81
N GLY A 179 -12.67 -6.72 19.46
CA GLY A 179 -12.61 -7.27 18.10
C GLY A 179 -12.11 -6.29 17.02
N GLY A 180 -11.49 -5.17 17.40
CA GLY A 180 -11.00 -4.13 16.48
C GLY A 180 -12.11 -3.32 15.78
N VAL A 181 -13.37 -3.54 16.13
CA VAL A 181 -14.53 -2.92 15.46
C VAL A 181 -15.46 -2.19 16.42
N ARG A 182 -15.33 -2.43 17.72
CA ARG A 182 -16.11 -1.76 18.77
C ARG A 182 -15.16 -1.09 19.73
N PHE A 183 -15.32 0.23 19.86
CA PHE A 183 -14.59 1.07 20.78
C PHE A 183 -15.58 1.55 21.84
N ARG A 184 -15.19 1.50 23.11
CA ARG A 184 -15.96 2.07 24.21
C ARG A 184 -15.11 3.11 24.92
N PHE A 185 -15.70 4.26 25.21
CA PHE A 185 -15.05 5.40 25.84
C PHE A 185 -15.83 5.82 27.07
N SER A 186 -15.22 5.70 28.24
CA SER A 186 -15.81 6.15 29.50
C SER A 186 -15.87 7.68 29.56
N GLY A 187 -16.99 8.21 30.07
CA GLY A 187 -17.16 9.66 30.22
C GLY A 187 -17.14 10.47 28.92
N PHE A 188 -17.23 9.84 27.75
CA PHE A 188 -17.29 10.55 26.47
C PHE A 188 -18.69 11.13 26.23
N THR A 189 -18.88 12.34 26.73
CA THR A 189 -20.12 13.13 26.68
C THR A 189 -19.88 14.48 25.99
N GLY A 190 -20.91 15.31 25.83
CA GLY A 190 -20.80 16.63 25.19
C GLY A 190 -21.18 16.67 23.70
N PHE A 191 -21.56 15.52 23.15
CA PHE A 191 -22.09 15.37 21.79
C PHE A 191 -23.43 14.66 21.85
N ASP A 192 -24.30 14.92 20.89
CA ASP A 192 -25.60 14.24 20.78
C ASP A 192 -25.43 12.74 20.46
N ASP A 193 -26.46 11.93 20.71
CA ASP A 193 -26.48 10.55 20.24
C ASP A 193 -26.30 10.51 18.71
N ARG A 194 -25.49 9.56 18.21
CA ARG A 194 -25.22 9.37 16.77
C ARG A 194 -24.45 10.50 16.07
N TRP A 195 -23.89 11.45 16.82
CA TRP A 195 -23.18 12.61 16.26
C TRP A 195 -22.07 12.23 15.27
N PHE A 196 -21.29 11.19 15.57
CA PHE A 196 -20.17 10.75 14.75
C PHE A 196 -20.54 9.66 13.72
N GLU A 197 -21.82 9.28 13.58
CA GLU A 197 -22.22 8.32 12.55
C GLU A 197 -21.82 8.81 11.15
N ARG A 198 -21.25 7.92 10.33
CA ARG A 198 -20.63 8.21 9.02
C ARG A 198 -19.38 9.08 9.07
N GLY A 199 -18.87 9.38 10.27
CA GLY A 199 -17.56 9.97 10.46
C GLY A 199 -16.42 9.01 10.16
N ARG A 200 -15.20 9.50 10.36
CA ARG A 200 -13.96 8.75 10.20
C ARG A 200 -13.25 8.65 11.55
N LEU A 201 -12.90 7.45 11.96
CA LEU A 201 -11.98 7.19 13.05
C LEU A 201 -10.58 7.07 12.46
N VAL A 202 -9.63 7.83 12.98
CA VAL A 202 -8.21 7.76 12.59
C VAL A 202 -7.41 7.34 13.81
N VAL A 203 -6.56 6.32 13.66
CA VAL A 203 -5.70 5.84 14.75
C VAL A 203 -4.37 6.59 14.71
N LEU A 204 -4.05 7.28 15.80
CA LEU A 204 -2.89 8.17 15.89
C LEU A 204 -1.63 7.50 16.45
N SER A 205 -1.73 6.32 17.07
CA SER A 205 -0.60 5.64 17.70
C SER A 205 -0.83 4.14 17.87
N GLY A 206 0.26 3.40 18.08
CA GLY A 206 0.23 1.97 18.40
C GLY A 206 0.19 1.09 17.15
N ALA A 207 -0.23 -0.17 17.29
CA ALA A 207 -0.12 -1.15 16.20
C ALA A 207 -0.92 -0.76 14.93
N ALA A 208 -2.00 0.00 15.09
CA ALA A 208 -2.86 0.45 14.00
C ALA A 208 -2.59 1.91 13.58
N GLU A 209 -1.48 2.52 14.00
CA GLU A 209 -1.13 3.90 13.64
C GLU A 209 -1.21 4.14 12.12
N GLY A 210 -1.85 5.26 11.76
CA GLY A 210 -2.09 5.67 10.38
C GLY A 210 -3.32 5.03 9.72
N LEU A 211 -3.90 3.99 10.33
CA LEU A 211 -5.11 3.36 9.81
C LEU A 211 -6.36 4.18 10.13
N SER A 212 -7.39 4.00 9.31
CA SER A 212 -8.67 4.66 9.52
C SER A 212 -9.85 3.78 9.17
N GLY A 213 -10.99 4.02 9.82
CA GLY A 213 -12.24 3.32 9.57
C GLY A 213 -13.44 4.25 9.56
N HIS A 214 -14.55 3.79 8.98
CA HIS A 214 -15.81 4.51 9.02
C HIS A 214 -16.60 4.17 10.29
N VAL A 215 -17.17 5.20 10.93
CA VAL A 215 -18.03 5.02 12.09
C VAL A 215 -19.43 4.63 11.61
N LYS A 216 -19.79 3.35 11.76
CA LYS A 216 -21.11 2.85 11.34
C LYS A 216 -22.22 3.22 12.33
N ASN A 217 -21.93 3.05 13.62
CA ASN A 217 -22.86 3.32 14.71
C ASN A 217 -22.11 4.13 15.76
N ASP A 218 -22.78 5.16 16.27
CA ASP A 218 -22.31 5.96 17.38
C ASP A 218 -23.46 6.06 18.40
N ARG A 219 -23.22 5.62 19.63
CA ARG A 219 -24.28 5.45 20.64
C ARG A 219 -23.87 6.00 21.98
N LEU A 220 -24.61 7.00 22.47
CA LEU A 220 -24.43 7.51 23.81
C LEU A 220 -25.15 6.60 24.83
N SER A 221 -24.46 6.28 25.92
CA SER A 221 -24.97 5.51 27.06
C SER A 221 -24.82 6.28 28.37
N ALA A 222 -25.35 5.72 29.47
CA ALA A 222 -25.25 6.35 30.79
C ALA A 222 -23.81 6.44 31.35
N VAL A 223 -22.88 5.62 30.85
CA VAL A 223 -21.50 5.52 31.36
C VAL A 223 -20.45 6.07 30.38
N GLY A 224 -20.87 6.45 29.16
CA GLY A 224 -19.95 6.83 28.09
C GLY A 224 -20.55 6.57 26.71
N ARG A 225 -19.69 6.39 25.71
CA ARG A 225 -20.07 6.21 24.29
C ARG A 225 -19.38 4.98 23.69
#